data_AF-A0A2N3ANA9-F1
#
_entry.id   AF-A0A2N3ANA9-F1
#
_cell.length_a   1.000
_cell.length_b   1.000
_cell.length_c   1.000
_cell.angle_alpha   90.00
_cell.angle_beta   90.00
_cell.angle_gamma   90.00
#
_symmetry.space_group_name_H-M   'P 1'
#
loop_
_entity.id
_entity.type
_entity.pdbx_description
1 polymer ?
#
loop_
_entity_poly.entity_id
_entity_poly.type
_entity_poly.pdbx_seq_one_letter_code
_entity_poly.pdbx_strand_id
1 'polypeptide(L)'
;MPKLKDIPKVNRPRERFLEKGPNALSKSDLLAILIGSGIKGKNVKKLSEQIIREFGSRFLDLTINDLLEIQGIGKAKALQIVSALALVKRFYDEKKHKENIVLSAEDVISLNSDLKSKKKEYLVCLYLDARNALLKKEIISIGILDKSIVHPREIFGPAVELRTAGIILVHNHPSGDPEPSKQDIEVFNRIVEAGKIMGINIIDFIIIAEDRNYSFFRDLQQNENTQYFSDGNQLSLFDLLETKMPAYAAATTKVRKVYFSPKRRNISGKFQIQNRRFLGNKYKLLGFIEDIVNEKCNGFNSFCDIFAGTGVVGERFNEKDVKIISNDLLFSNYFPLKAFFGSTQINLDVLKEKIDLLNNLKTNQDNYFSIHYGNTYFTLKNARKIGAIREEINKIADNENEKAVLITALLYAADKVANTVGHYDAYRKNLDTIQPIQLLVPDITLENNTNNEVFREDANLLIRKISCDVLYIDPPYNSRQYCDTYHLLENLATWEKPQVYGRAKKMDRSHLKSKYCLKTASKVFEDLIKNANCKHILVSYNNTGESKDGRSNACIKDDEIVNILKNKGEIEIFERDYKAFTAGKSNTTGHIERIFYCGVTK
;
A
#
# COMPACT_ATOMS: atom_id res chain seq x y z
N MET A 1 -19.23 69.97 -34.41
CA MET A 1 -18.87 68.94 -33.39
C MET A 1 -17.61 69.38 -32.67
N PRO A 2 -17.55 69.26 -31.33
CA PRO A 2 -16.37 69.67 -30.58
C PRO A 2 -15.13 68.90 -31.04
N LYS A 3 -14.05 69.64 -31.30
CA LYS A 3 -12.73 69.12 -31.64
C LYS A 3 -12.13 68.48 -30.39
N LEU A 4 -11.17 67.56 -30.53
CA LEU A 4 -10.47 66.95 -29.40
C LEU A 4 -9.82 68.01 -28.46
N LYS A 5 -9.54 69.20 -29.00
CA LYS A 5 -9.04 70.37 -28.26
C LYS A 5 -10.04 70.95 -27.25
N ASP A 6 -11.32 70.63 -27.38
CA ASP A 6 -12.41 71.14 -26.53
C ASP A 6 -12.62 70.27 -25.28
N ILE A 7 -11.93 69.11 -25.21
CA ILE A 7 -11.85 68.28 -24.00
C ILE A 7 -10.74 68.84 -23.09
N PRO A 8 -10.99 69.02 -21.78
CA PRO A 8 -9.94 69.40 -20.81
C PRO A 8 -8.72 68.50 -20.97
N LYS A 9 -7.50 69.07 -20.93
CA LYS A 9 -6.25 68.31 -21.17
C LYS A 9 -6.18 67.03 -20.32
N VAL A 10 -6.61 67.11 -19.05
CA VAL A 10 -6.67 65.99 -18.09
C VAL A 10 -7.59 64.84 -18.52
N ASN A 11 -8.55 65.09 -19.40
CA ASN A 11 -9.54 64.10 -19.85
C ASN A 11 -9.24 63.53 -21.24
N ARG A 12 -8.16 63.96 -21.88
CA ARG A 12 -7.75 63.45 -23.20
C ARG A 12 -7.05 62.09 -23.05
N PRO A 13 -7.26 61.14 -23.98
CA PRO A 13 -6.72 59.79 -23.84
C PRO A 13 -5.20 59.72 -23.63
N ARG A 14 -4.40 60.50 -24.36
CA ARG A 14 -2.92 60.44 -24.26
C ARG A 14 -2.45 60.91 -22.88
N GLU A 15 -2.97 62.03 -22.43
CA GLU A 15 -2.65 62.65 -21.15
C GLU A 15 -3.07 61.73 -19.99
N ARG A 16 -4.26 61.11 -20.07
CA ARG A 16 -4.70 60.10 -19.10
C ARG A 16 -3.83 58.85 -19.09
N PHE A 17 -3.36 58.40 -20.26
CA PHE A 17 -2.48 57.24 -20.36
C PHE A 17 -1.14 57.50 -19.68
N LEU A 18 -0.58 58.71 -19.86
CA LEU A 18 0.68 59.10 -19.23
C LEU A 18 0.55 59.28 -17.72
N GLU A 19 -0.57 59.81 -17.22
CA GLU A 19 -0.77 60.07 -15.79
C GLU A 19 -1.22 58.83 -15.00
N LYS A 20 -2.12 58.02 -15.56
CA LYS A 20 -2.81 56.92 -14.83
C LYS A 20 -2.57 55.52 -15.41
N GLY A 21 -1.78 55.42 -16.48
CA GLY A 21 -1.47 54.16 -17.14
C GLY A 21 -2.61 53.59 -18.01
N PRO A 22 -2.37 52.47 -18.71
CA PRO A 22 -3.31 51.87 -19.67
C PRO A 22 -4.64 51.42 -19.05
N ASN A 23 -4.64 50.97 -17.79
CA ASN A 23 -5.82 50.42 -17.12
C ASN A 23 -6.91 51.47 -16.85
N ALA A 24 -6.55 52.76 -16.88
CA ALA A 24 -7.49 53.85 -16.69
C ALA A 24 -8.25 54.23 -17.98
N LEU A 25 -8.03 53.53 -19.11
CA LEU A 25 -8.58 53.85 -20.42
C LEU A 25 -9.55 52.76 -20.91
N SER A 26 -10.57 53.18 -21.65
CA SER A 26 -11.46 52.24 -22.36
C SER A 26 -10.80 51.69 -23.63
N LYS A 27 -11.35 50.59 -24.18
CA LYS A 27 -10.88 50.01 -25.47
C LYS A 27 -10.85 51.05 -26.59
N SER A 28 -11.87 51.91 -26.66
CA SER A 28 -11.95 53.00 -27.64
C SER A 28 -10.92 54.11 -27.39
N ASP A 29 -10.57 54.39 -26.13
CA ASP A 29 -9.54 55.39 -25.81
C ASP A 29 -8.15 54.89 -26.22
N LEU A 30 -7.85 53.61 -26.00
CA LEU A 30 -6.60 52.97 -26.43
C LEU A 30 -6.49 52.96 -27.96
N LEU A 31 -7.57 52.60 -28.66
CA LEU A 31 -7.60 52.65 -30.12
C LEU A 31 -7.45 54.09 -30.65
N ALA A 32 -8.05 55.08 -29.98
CA ALA A 32 -7.92 56.48 -30.36
C ALA A 32 -6.48 57.00 -30.23
N ILE A 33 -5.74 56.54 -29.22
CA ILE A 33 -4.31 56.83 -29.10
C ILE A 33 -3.54 56.21 -30.26
N LEU A 34 -3.82 54.94 -30.58
CA LEU A 34 -3.15 54.18 -31.63
C LEU A 34 -3.29 54.86 -32.99
N ILE A 35 -4.52 55.17 -33.42
CA ILE A 35 -4.76 55.77 -34.75
C ILE A 35 -4.41 57.27 -34.83
N GLY A 36 -4.24 57.92 -33.67
CA GLY A 36 -3.70 59.28 -33.49
C GLY A 36 -4.57 60.45 -33.97
N SER A 37 -5.38 60.28 -35.02
CA SER A 37 -6.22 61.34 -35.57
C SER A 37 -7.57 60.82 -36.07
N GLY A 38 -8.56 61.71 -36.16
CA GLY A 38 -9.87 61.40 -36.74
C GLY A 38 -9.86 61.42 -38.26
N ILE A 39 -11.04 61.44 -38.86
CA ILE A 39 -11.26 61.58 -40.30
C ILE A 39 -12.09 62.85 -40.55
N LYS A 40 -12.21 63.29 -41.81
CA LYS A 40 -13.04 64.46 -42.14
C LYS A 40 -14.47 64.23 -41.63
N GLY A 41 -14.97 65.12 -40.78
CA GLY A 41 -16.31 65.03 -40.17
C GLY A 41 -16.43 64.17 -38.90
N LYS A 42 -15.42 63.39 -38.50
CA LYS A 42 -15.48 62.52 -37.31
C LYS A 42 -14.19 62.55 -36.49
N ASN A 43 -14.30 62.94 -35.22
CA ASN A 43 -13.13 62.97 -34.33
C ASN A 43 -12.63 61.56 -33.98
N VAL A 44 -11.37 61.47 -33.53
CA VAL A 44 -10.67 60.20 -33.29
C VAL A 44 -11.37 59.31 -32.27
N LYS A 45 -12.00 59.90 -31.25
CA LYS A 45 -12.73 59.17 -30.21
C LYS A 45 -13.99 58.51 -30.77
N LYS A 46 -14.84 59.27 -31.47
CA LYS A 46 -16.05 58.74 -32.13
C LYS A 46 -15.73 57.71 -33.20
N LEU A 47 -14.61 57.87 -33.91
CA LEU A 47 -14.16 56.89 -34.90
C LEU A 47 -13.76 55.58 -34.20
N SER A 48 -13.02 55.65 -33.10
CA SER A 48 -12.61 54.48 -32.34
C SER A 48 -13.79 53.76 -31.68
N GLU A 49 -14.75 54.52 -31.14
CA GLU A 49 -16.01 53.98 -30.62
C GLU A 49 -16.82 53.25 -31.71
N GLN A 50 -16.86 53.80 -32.94
CA GLN A 50 -17.50 53.10 -34.06
C GLN A 50 -16.81 51.77 -34.34
N ILE A 51 -15.49 51.75 -34.55
CA ILE A 51 -14.76 50.54 -34.91
C ILE A 51 -14.95 49.45 -33.84
N ILE A 52 -14.83 49.82 -32.55
CA ILE A 52 -15.01 48.87 -31.45
C ILE A 52 -16.44 48.33 -31.41
N ARG A 53 -17.46 49.18 -31.65
CA ARG A 53 -18.86 48.76 -31.65
C ARG A 53 -19.22 47.88 -32.84
N GLU A 54 -18.71 48.21 -34.02
CA GLU A 54 -19.01 47.55 -35.29
C GLU A 54 -18.43 46.14 -35.33
N PHE A 55 -17.23 45.94 -34.81
CA PHE A 55 -16.56 44.63 -34.85
C PHE A 55 -16.59 43.85 -33.54
N GLY A 56 -16.81 44.48 -32.39
CA GLY A 56 -17.07 43.81 -31.11
C GLY A 56 -16.04 42.72 -30.78
N SER A 57 -16.52 41.48 -30.68
CA SER A 57 -15.69 40.29 -30.41
C SER A 57 -14.74 39.92 -31.56
N ARG A 58 -15.08 40.26 -32.81
CA ARG A 58 -14.24 40.03 -34.01
C ARG A 58 -13.11 41.03 -34.16
N PHE A 59 -12.97 42.00 -33.25
CA PHE A 59 -11.96 43.06 -33.36
C PHE A 59 -10.52 42.51 -33.46
N LEU A 60 -10.21 41.37 -32.85
CA LEU A 60 -8.88 40.76 -32.95
C LEU A 60 -8.59 40.17 -34.34
N ASP A 61 -9.63 39.86 -35.12
CA ASP A 61 -9.54 39.15 -36.41
C ASP A 61 -9.74 40.08 -37.61
N LEU A 62 -9.59 41.39 -37.40
CA LEU A 62 -9.72 42.38 -38.45
C LEU A 62 -8.67 42.21 -39.54
N THR A 63 -9.15 42.25 -40.78
CA THR A 63 -8.33 42.36 -41.98
C THR A 63 -8.25 43.82 -42.44
N ILE A 64 -7.34 44.09 -43.37
CA ILE A 64 -7.24 45.41 -44.00
C ILE A 64 -8.55 45.75 -44.72
N ASN A 65 -9.20 44.76 -45.35
CA ASN A 65 -10.42 44.98 -46.12
C ASN A 65 -11.59 45.39 -45.22
N ASP A 66 -11.75 44.74 -44.06
CA ASP A 66 -12.80 45.10 -43.08
C ASP A 66 -12.71 46.58 -42.68
N LEU A 67 -11.50 47.10 -42.49
CA LEU A 67 -11.27 48.48 -42.08
C LEU A 67 -11.41 49.49 -43.22
N LEU A 68 -11.21 49.08 -44.47
CA LEU A 68 -11.39 49.95 -45.64
C LEU A 68 -12.86 50.20 -45.97
N GLU A 69 -13.77 49.34 -45.51
CA GLU A 69 -15.22 49.56 -45.65
C GLU A 69 -15.72 50.74 -44.78
N ILE A 70 -14.99 51.09 -43.73
CA ILE A 70 -15.32 52.26 -42.91
C ILE A 70 -14.94 53.54 -43.65
N GLN A 71 -15.96 54.30 -44.05
CA GLN A 71 -15.82 55.56 -44.76
C GLN A 71 -14.80 56.49 -44.07
N GLY A 72 -13.70 56.78 -44.76
CA GLY A 72 -12.63 57.69 -44.31
C GLY A 72 -11.42 57.04 -43.66
N ILE A 73 -11.44 55.72 -43.40
CA ILE A 73 -10.24 54.98 -43.00
C ILE A 73 -9.46 54.60 -44.27
N GLY A 74 -8.28 55.21 -44.45
CA GLY A 74 -7.36 54.86 -45.54
C GLY A 74 -6.40 53.72 -45.17
N LYS A 75 -5.70 53.20 -46.17
CA LYS A 75 -4.73 52.09 -46.05
C LYS A 75 -3.74 52.25 -44.88
N ALA A 76 -3.24 53.46 -44.64
CA ALA A 76 -2.29 53.73 -43.56
C ALA A 76 -2.85 53.41 -42.17
N LYS A 77 -4.08 53.85 -41.85
CA LYS A 77 -4.71 53.59 -40.55
C LYS A 77 -5.15 52.13 -40.41
N ALA A 78 -5.64 51.53 -41.50
CA ALA A 78 -5.97 50.12 -41.53
C ALA A 78 -4.75 49.24 -41.24
N LEU A 79 -3.62 49.49 -41.91
CA LEU A 79 -2.37 48.77 -41.70
C LEU A 79 -1.86 48.94 -40.26
N GLN A 80 -1.99 50.13 -39.68
CA GLN A 80 -1.55 50.41 -38.32
C GLN A 80 -2.31 49.58 -37.28
N ILE A 81 -3.63 49.44 -37.41
CA ILE A 81 -4.46 48.62 -36.52
C ILE A 81 -4.14 47.14 -36.71
N VAL A 82 -4.16 46.65 -37.95
CA VAL A 82 -3.93 45.23 -38.25
C VAL A 82 -2.53 44.78 -37.83
N SER A 83 -1.52 45.63 -38.00
CA SER A 83 -0.14 45.32 -37.58
C SER A 83 -0.01 45.23 -36.06
N ALA A 84 -0.67 46.12 -35.31
CA ALA A 84 -0.69 46.07 -33.85
C ALA A 84 -1.38 44.79 -33.34
N LEU A 85 -2.50 44.39 -33.97
CA LEU A 85 -3.21 43.15 -33.66
C LEU A 85 -2.36 41.91 -33.98
N ALA A 86 -1.72 41.89 -35.15
CA ALA A 86 -0.83 40.81 -35.55
C ALA A 86 0.37 40.66 -34.61
N LEU A 87 0.94 41.78 -34.14
CA LEU A 87 2.03 41.78 -33.18
C LEU A 87 1.59 41.20 -31.83
N VAL A 88 0.44 41.64 -31.31
CA VAL A 88 -0.13 41.10 -30.06
C VAL A 88 -0.42 39.61 -30.20
N LYS A 89 -1.00 39.17 -31.33
CA LYS A 89 -1.25 37.75 -31.62
C LYS A 89 0.05 36.95 -31.62
N ARG A 90 1.10 37.42 -32.30
CA ARG A 90 2.41 36.73 -32.31
C ARG A 90 3.00 36.56 -30.91
N PHE A 91 3.01 37.61 -30.08
CA PHE A 91 3.47 37.50 -28.69
C PHE A 91 2.57 36.60 -27.83
N TYR A 92 1.28 36.56 -28.11
CA TYR A 92 0.34 35.68 -27.40
C TYR A 92 0.48 34.22 -27.83
N ASP A 93 0.70 33.96 -29.12
CA ASP A 93 0.97 32.65 -29.69
C ASP A 93 2.33 32.11 -29.19
N GLU A 94 3.36 32.96 -29.11
CA GLU A 94 4.64 32.64 -28.46
C GLU A 94 4.48 32.26 -26.97
N LYS A 95 3.50 32.85 -26.27
CA LYS A 95 3.13 32.50 -24.89
C LYS A 95 2.34 31.19 -24.82
N LYS A 96 1.46 30.93 -25.79
CA LYS A 96 0.64 29.71 -25.88
C LYS A 96 1.49 28.48 -26.22
N HIS A 97 2.57 28.68 -26.96
CA HIS A 97 3.59 27.64 -27.21
C HIS A 97 4.43 27.29 -25.96
N LYS A 98 4.28 27.98 -24.82
CA LYS A 98 5.08 27.78 -23.59
C LYS A 98 4.37 27.04 -22.44
N GLU A 99 3.12 26.60 -22.58
CA GLU A 99 2.43 25.80 -21.55
C GLU A 99 1.72 24.58 -22.15
N ASN A 100 2.42 23.78 -22.96
CA ASN A 100 1.97 22.41 -23.27
C ASN A 100 2.24 21.51 -22.05
N ILE A 101 1.47 21.70 -20.99
CA ILE A 101 1.48 20.82 -19.82
C ILE A 101 0.78 19.52 -20.22
N VAL A 102 1.49 18.41 -20.09
CA VAL A 102 0.99 17.07 -20.40
C VAL A 102 0.47 16.42 -19.13
N LEU A 103 -0.85 16.38 -18.94
CA LEU A 103 -1.44 15.81 -17.72
C LEU A 103 -1.99 14.41 -17.94
N SER A 104 -2.22 14.01 -19.18
CA SER A 104 -2.90 12.75 -19.52
C SER A 104 -2.43 12.19 -20.86
N ALA A 105 -2.75 10.93 -21.11
CA ALA A 105 -2.51 10.30 -22.42
C ALA A 105 -3.32 10.98 -23.55
N GLU A 106 -4.49 11.59 -23.27
CA GLU A 106 -5.22 12.41 -24.25
C GLU A 106 -4.37 13.59 -24.74
N ASP A 107 -3.65 14.27 -23.83
CA ASP A 107 -2.79 15.40 -24.18
C ASP A 107 -1.65 14.95 -25.09
N VAL A 108 -1.04 13.81 -24.78
CA VAL A 108 0.02 13.20 -25.61
C VAL A 108 -0.51 12.86 -27.00
N ILE A 109 -1.67 12.22 -27.09
CA ILE A 109 -2.30 11.84 -28.36
C ILE A 109 -2.62 13.09 -29.18
N SER A 110 -3.13 14.16 -28.55
CA SER A 110 -3.42 15.43 -29.20
C SER A 110 -2.16 16.08 -29.80
N LEU A 111 -1.07 16.12 -29.03
CA LEU A 111 0.25 16.63 -29.44
C LEU A 111 0.92 15.80 -30.57
N ASN A 112 0.45 14.58 -30.81
CA ASN A 112 0.99 13.66 -31.80
C ASN A 112 -0.06 13.21 -32.83
N SER A 113 -1.14 13.97 -32.97
CA SER A 113 -2.23 13.70 -33.93
C SER A 113 -1.74 13.65 -35.39
N ASP A 114 -0.64 14.32 -35.70
CA ASP A 114 0.02 14.29 -37.01
C ASP A 114 0.57 12.91 -37.40
N LEU A 115 0.86 12.05 -36.41
CA LEU A 115 1.41 10.71 -36.63
C LEU A 115 0.35 9.70 -37.10
N LYS A 116 -0.94 9.92 -36.79
CA LYS A 116 -2.03 8.99 -37.14
C LYS A 116 -2.13 8.71 -38.63
N SER A 117 -1.88 9.73 -39.45
CA SER A 117 -2.00 9.65 -40.92
C SER A 117 -0.71 9.18 -41.62
N LYS A 118 0.35 8.87 -40.87
CA LYS A 118 1.65 8.50 -41.44
C LYS A 118 1.64 7.05 -41.89
N LYS A 119 2.05 6.82 -43.14
CA LYS A 119 2.19 5.48 -43.74
C LYS A 119 3.44 4.71 -43.31
N LYS A 120 4.35 5.35 -42.58
CA LYS A 120 5.55 4.73 -42.00
C LYS A 120 5.41 4.72 -40.48
N GLU A 121 6.06 3.77 -39.83
CA GLU A 121 6.23 3.73 -38.37
C GLU A 121 7.21 4.83 -37.93
N TYR A 122 6.87 5.52 -36.85
CA TYR A 122 7.65 6.56 -36.20
C TYR A 122 7.67 6.29 -34.70
N LEU A 123 8.86 6.29 -34.11
CA LEU A 123 9.03 6.37 -32.67
C LEU A 123 9.40 7.81 -32.31
N VAL A 124 8.62 8.43 -31.44
CA VAL A 124 8.76 9.83 -31.01
C VAL A 124 8.94 9.87 -29.49
N CYS A 125 9.85 10.72 -29.02
CA CYS A 125 10.03 11.00 -27.60
C CYS A 125 9.62 12.44 -27.28
N LEU A 126 8.81 12.59 -26.23
CA LEU A 126 8.47 13.86 -25.60
C LEU A 126 9.31 14.01 -24.33
N TYR A 127 10.04 15.11 -24.23
CA TYR A 127 10.86 15.44 -23.06
C TYR A 127 10.12 16.49 -22.22
N LEU A 128 9.90 16.21 -20.93
CA LEU A 128 9.11 17.06 -20.04
C LEU A 128 9.91 17.58 -18.83
N ASP A 129 9.55 18.77 -18.36
CA ASP A 129 10.04 19.30 -17.07
C ASP A 129 9.31 18.65 -15.87
N ALA A 130 9.70 19.01 -14.65
CA ALA A 130 9.12 18.47 -13.41
C ALA A 130 7.64 18.84 -13.20
N ARG A 131 7.07 19.73 -14.02
CA ARG A 131 5.64 20.10 -14.03
C ARG A 131 4.93 19.52 -15.25
N ASN A 132 5.52 18.53 -15.93
CA ASN A 132 5.09 17.96 -17.20
C ASN A 132 4.95 18.97 -18.36
N ALA A 133 5.64 20.12 -18.31
CA ALA A 133 5.68 21.02 -19.45
C ALA A 133 6.59 20.43 -20.54
N LEU A 134 6.09 20.36 -21.78
CA LEU A 134 6.85 19.86 -22.91
C LEU A 134 8.05 20.76 -23.24
N LEU A 135 9.26 20.23 -23.05
CA LEU A 135 10.53 20.87 -23.41
C LEU A 135 10.85 20.68 -24.90
N LYS A 136 10.70 19.45 -25.41
CA LYS A 136 11.02 19.08 -26.80
C LYS A 136 10.23 17.85 -27.22
N LYS A 137 9.84 17.78 -28.51
CA LYS A 137 9.32 16.60 -29.21
C LYS A 137 10.35 16.20 -30.27
N GLU A 138 10.78 14.94 -30.28
CA GLU A 138 11.84 14.45 -31.17
C GLU A 138 11.51 13.11 -31.78
N ILE A 139 11.79 12.95 -33.07
CA ILE A 139 11.66 11.67 -33.78
C ILE A 139 12.93 10.87 -33.54
N ILE A 140 12.79 9.71 -32.89
CA ILE A 140 13.88 8.80 -32.56
C ILE A 140 14.15 7.81 -33.71
N SER A 141 13.10 7.33 -34.38
CA SER A 141 13.21 6.38 -35.49
C SER A 141 12.09 6.55 -36.52
N ILE A 142 12.36 6.16 -37.77
CA ILE A 142 11.40 6.11 -38.89
C ILE A 142 11.60 4.80 -39.67
N GLY A 143 10.55 3.99 -39.84
CA GLY A 143 10.58 2.72 -40.59
C GLY A 143 10.26 1.49 -39.74
N ILE A 144 10.36 0.29 -40.31
CA ILE A 144 10.02 -0.97 -39.64
C ILE A 144 10.90 -1.14 -38.40
N LEU A 145 10.29 -1.34 -37.23
CA LEU A 145 10.96 -1.65 -35.97
C LEU A 145 11.62 -3.05 -36.00
N ASP A 146 12.74 -3.17 -36.71
CA ASP A 146 13.56 -4.36 -36.70
C ASP A 146 14.44 -4.40 -35.43
N LYS A 147 14.77 -5.61 -34.94
CA LYS A 147 15.23 -5.92 -33.57
C LYS A 147 16.45 -5.14 -33.02
N SER A 148 17.12 -4.27 -33.80
CA SER A 148 18.42 -3.70 -33.43
C SER A 148 18.54 -2.15 -33.39
N ILE A 149 17.50 -1.34 -33.65
CA ILE A 149 17.77 0.07 -34.03
C ILE A 149 17.49 1.12 -32.94
N VAL A 150 16.60 0.91 -31.97
CA VAL A 150 16.32 1.94 -30.94
C VAL A 150 17.21 1.76 -29.71
N HIS A 151 18.42 2.30 -29.76
CA HIS A 151 19.35 2.25 -28.63
C HIS A 151 18.94 3.27 -27.55
N PRO A 152 18.91 2.91 -26.25
CA PRO A 152 18.52 3.85 -25.18
C PRO A 152 19.30 5.18 -25.19
N ARG A 153 20.57 5.14 -25.60
CA ARG A 153 21.41 6.34 -25.79
C ARG A 153 20.76 7.45 -26.63
N GLU A 154 19.99 7.09 -27.66
CA GLU A 154 19.35 8.05 -28.58
C GLU A 154 18.17 8.77 -27.92
N ILE A 155 17.61 8.18 -26.85
CA ILE A 155 16.51 8.74 -26.07
C ILE A 155 17.08 9.49 -24.87
N PHE A 156 18.00 8.88 -24.12
CA PHE A 156 18.49 9.46 -22.87
C PHE A 156 19.60 10.50 -23.06
N GLY A 157 20.34 10.49 -24.18
CA GLY A 157 21.32 11.54 -24.50
C GLY A 157 20.66 12.93 -24.54
N PRO A 158 19.65 13.15 -25.41
CA PRO A 158 18.90 14.40 -25.43
C PRO A 158 18.16 14.67 -24.11
N ALA A 159 17.67 13.64 -23.42
CA ALA A 159 16.99 13.82 -22.14
C ALA A 159 17.91 14.48 -21.09
N VAL A 160 19.17 14.04 -21.01
CA VAL A 160 20.19 14.59 -20.13
C VAL A 160 20.56 16.02 -20.53
N GLU A 161 20.77 16.27 -21.82
CA GLU A 161 21.09 17.61 -22.34
C GLU A 161 20.01 18.65 -21.98
N LEU A 162 18.75 18.25 -22.09
CA LEU A 162 17.58 19.08 -21.77
C LEU A 162 17.28 19.17 -20.27
N ARG A 163 17.99 18.43 -19.42
CA ARG A 163 17.71 18.29 -17.97
C ARG A 163 16.26 17.89 -17.71
N THR A 164 15.82 16.92 -18.49
CA THR A 164 14.45 16.38 -18.48
C THR A 164 14.14 15.73 -17.14
N ALA A 165 12.93 15.95 -16.60
CA ALA A 165 12.46 15.26 -15.41
C ALA A 165 11.79 13.91 -15.75
N GLY A 166 11.08 13.86 -16.88
CA GLY A 166 10.51 12.62 -17.39
C GLY A 166 10.25 12.65 -18.90
N ILE A 167 10.12 11.45 -19.49
CA ILE A 167 9.89 11.25 -20.91
C ILE A 167 8.59 10.48 -21.17
N ILE A 168 8.01 10.70 -22.35
CA ILE A 168 6.90 9.90 -22.89
C ILE A 168 7.28 9.44 -24.29
N LEU A 169 7.10 8.15 -24.56
CA LEU A 169 7.31 7.59 -25.88
C LEU A 169 5.99 7.42 -26.62
N VAL A 170 6.03 7.65 -27.92
CA VAL A 170 4.88 7.52 -28.82
C VAL A 170 5.30 6.74 -30.05
N HIS A 171 4.62 5.64 -30.34
CA HIS A 171 4.82 4.85 -31.55
C HIS A 171 3.52 4.83 -32.36
N ASN A 172 3.56 5.13 -33.66
CA ASN A 172 2.38 4.96 -34.51
C ASN A 172 2.38 3.62 -35.25
N HIS A 173 1.23 2.96 -35.31
CA HIS A 173 1.01 1.75 -36.10
C HIS A 173 0.21 2.07 -37.37
N PRO A 174 0.82 2.09 -38.57
CA PRO A 174 0.11 2.30 -39.83
C PRO A 174 -0.90 1.19 -40.15
N SER A 175 -0.83 0.04 -39.49
CA SER A 175 -1.76 -1.09 -39.62
C SER A 175 -3.17 -0.79 -39.10
N GLY A 176 -3.33 0.26 -38.27
CA GLY A 176 -4.60 0.61 -37.63
C GLY A 176 -4.87 -0.10 -36.30
N ASP A 177 -4.01 -1.03 -35.86
CA ASP A 177 -4.16 -1.74 -34.59
C ASP A 177 -3.18 -1.22 -33.53
N PRO A 178 -3.66 -0.65 -32.41
CA PRO A 178 -2.77 -0.10 -31.38
C PRO A 178 -2.25 -1.14 -30.39
N GLU A 179 -2.58 -2.43 -30.54
CA GLU A 179 -2.09 -3.47 -29.63
C GLU A 179 -0.56 -3.59 -29.73
N PRO A 180 0.17 -3.63 -28.59
CA PRO A 180 1.63 -3.67 -28.59
C PRO A 180 2.16 -4.95 -29.21
N SER A 181 3.05 -4.82 -30.18
CA SER A 181 3.78 -5.95 -30.75
C SER A 181 4.82 -6.51 -29.76
N LYS A 182 5.35 -7.70 -30.04
CA LYS A 182 6.46 -8.26 -29.25
C LYS A 182 7.67 -7.33 -29.21
N GLN A 183 7.92 -6.62 -30.30
CA GLN A 183 8.99 -5.64 -30.42
C GLN A 183 8.72 -4.41 -29.55
N ASP A 184 7.49 -3.91 -29.50
CA ASP A 184 7.12 -2.78 -28.63
C ASP A 184 7.35 -3.12 -27.15
N ILE A 185 6.98 -4.34 -26.74
CA ILE A 185 7.20 -4.82 -25.37
C ILE A 185 8.70 -4.92 -25.05
N GLU A 186 9.52 -5.41 -25.98
CA GLU A 186 10.97 -5.51 -25.80
C GLU A 186 11.62 -4.12 -25.69
N VAL A 187 11.22 -3.20 -26.56
CA VAL A 187 11.67 -1.80 -26.54
C VAL A 187 11.24 -1.11 -25.25
N PHE A 188 9.99 -1.28 -24.84
CA PHE A 188 9.45 -0.78 -23.59
C PHE A 188 10.31 -1.22 -22.39
N ASN A 189 10.51 -2.54 -22.23
CA ASN A 189 11.27 -3.11 -21.11
C ASN A 189 12.71 -2.58 -21.07
N ARG A 190 13.38 -2.51 -22.23
CA ARG A 190 14.76 -2.02 -22.31
C ARG A 190 14.90 -0.54 -21.96
N ILE A 191 13.96 0.29 -22.41
CA ILE A 191 14.00 1.74 -22.13
C ILE A 191 13.66 1.97 -20.67
N VAL A 192 12.67 1.25 -20.13
CA VAL A 192 12.37 1.18 -18.69
C VAL A 192 13.68 0.90 -17.94
N GLU A 193 14.33 -0.24 -18.09
CA GLU A 193 15.58 -0.52 -17.34
C GLU A 193 16.64 0.59 -17.45
N ALA A 194 16.82 1.17 -18.64
CA ALA A 194 17.73 2.30 -18.84
C ALA A 194 17.30 3.58 -18.10
N GLY A 195 16.02 3.94 -18.10
CA GLY A 195 15.50 5.11 -17.40
C GLY A 195 15.70 5.02 -15.89
N LYS A 196 15.55 3.81 -15.31
CA LYS A 196 15.84 3.52 -13.90
C LYS A 196 17.31 3.76 -13.56
N ILE A 197 18.23 3.31 -14.42
CA ILE A 197 19.67 3.54 -14.24
C ILE A 197 20.02 5.02 -14.37
N MET A 198 19.42 5.71 -15.34
CA MET A 198 19.69 7.13 -15.62
C MET A 198 19.03 8.09 -14.64
N GLY A 199 18.06 7.63 -13.84
CA GLY A 199 17.28 8.48 -12.94
C GLY A 199 16.31 9.42 -13.67
N ILE A 200 15.82 9.01 -14.84
CA ILE A 200 14.88 9.79 -15.66
C ILE A 200 13.57 9.01 -15.78
N ASN A 201 12.46 9.60 -15.35
CA ASN A 201 11.16 8.94 -15.31
C ASN A 201 10.65 8.63 -16.72
N ILE A 202 10.09 7.44 -16.92
CA ILE A 202 9.27 7.15 -18.10
C ILE A 202 7.83 7.19 -17.65
N ILE A 203 7.08 8.17 -18.15
CA ILE A 203 5.74 8.47 -17.67
C ILE A 203 4.70 7.61 -18.40
N ASP A 204 4.86 7.44 -19.71
CA ASP A 204 4.00 6.57 -20.52
C ASP A 204 4.73 6.10 -21.78
N PHE A 205 4.23 5.01 -22.35
CA PHE A 205 4.50 4.60 -23.72
C PHE A 205 3.14 4.43 -24.41
N ILE A 206 2.91 5.21 -25.46
CA ILE A 206 1.64 5.23 -26.17
C ILE A 206 1.81 4.68 -27.58
N ILE A 207 0.93 3.76 -27.95
CA ILE A 207 0.78 3.31 -29.33
C ILE A 207 -0.45 3.98 -29.93
N ILE A 208 -0.24 4.73 -31.00
CA ILE A 208 -1.28 5.49 -31.69
C ILE A 208 -1.64 4.80 -33.01
N ALA A 209 -2.92 4.52 -33.20
CA ALA A 209 -3.48 4.09 -34.47
C ALA A 209 -4.61 5.04 -34.92
N GLU A 210 -5.20 4.78 -36.09
CA GLU A 210 -6.17 5.68 -36.73
C GLU A 210 -7.37 5.94 -35.80
N ASP A 211 -8.04 4.87 -35.34
CA ASP A 211 -9.26 4.95 -34.53
C ASP A 211 -9.09 4.62 -33.04
N ARG A 212 -7.99 3.97 -32.66
CA ARG A 212 -7.76 3.49 -31.28
C ARG A 212 -6.33 3.78 -30.85
N ASN A 213 -6.10 3.86 -29.53
CA ASN A 213 -4.78 4.06 -28.95
C ASN A 213 -4.60 3.12 -27.75
N TYR A 214 -3.36 2.75 -27.47
CA TYR A 214 -2.97 1.97 -26.30
C TYR A 214 -1.98 2.77 -25.46
N SER A 215 -2.16 2.76 -24.14
CA SER A 215 -1.27 3.43 -23.18
C SER A 215 -0.87 2.41 -22.13
N PHE A 216 0.44 2.18 -22.00
CA PHE A 216 0.97 1.28 -20.98
C PHE A 216 0.64 1.80 -19.57
N PHE A 217 0.62 3.12 -19.36
CA PHE A 217 0.24 3.70 -18.07
C PHE A 217 -1.20 3.35 -17.69
N ARG A 218 -2.15 3.48 -18.63
CA ARG A 218 -3.57 3.16 -18.36
C ARG A 218 -3.80 1.68 -18.10
N ASP A 219 -3.16 0.82 -18.88
CA ASP A 219 -3.22 -0.62 -18.69
C ASP A 219 -2.70 -1.03 -17.31
N LEU A 220 -1.62 -0.37 -16.86
CA LEU A 220 -1.05 -0.58 -15.54
C LEU A 220 -1.94 -0.03 -14.40
N GLN A 221 -2.71 1.04 -14.59
CA GLN A 221 -3.53 1.66 -13.52
C GLN A 221 -4.97 1.13 -13.33
N GLN A 222 -5.48 0.23 -14.19
CA GLN A 222 -6.85 -0.34 -14.07
C GLN A 222 -7.98 0.69 -13.77
N ASN A 223 -7.96 1.84 -14.44
CA ASN A 223 -9.02 2.88 -14.46
C ASN A 223 -9.29 3.74 -13.20
N GLU A 224 -8.46 3.73 -12.15
CA GLU A 224 -8.73 4.59 -10.97
C GLU A 224 -8.16 6.02 -11.05
N ASN A 225 -7.19 6.30 -11.94
CA ASN A 225 -6.67 7.65 -12.17
C ASN A 225 -6.28 7.83 -13.65
N THR A 226 -6.66 8.95 -14.29
CA THR A 226 -6.36 9.22 -15.71
C THR A 226 -5.23 10.23 -15.91
N GLN A 227 -4.67 10.74 -14.81
CA GLN A 227 -3.64 11.77 -14.82
C GLN A 227 -2.27 11.23 -14.44
N TYR A 228 -1.23 11.76 -15.08
CA TYR A 228 0.18 11.46 -14.80
C TYR A 228 0.69 12.08 -13.49
N PHE A 229 -0.17 12.73 -12.72
CA PHE A 229 0.14 13.38 -11.43
C PHE A 229 -0.73 12.83 -10.30
N SER A 230 -0.11 12.55 -9.15
CA SER A 230 -0.80 12.22 -7.90
C SER A 230 -0.01 12.75 -6.70
N ASP A 231 -0.69 13.33 -5.71
CA ASP A 231 -0.10 13.88 -4.48
C ASP A 231 1.12 14.83 -4.69
N GLY A 232 1.12 15.58 -5.78
CA GLY A 232 2.18 16.53 -6.13
C GLY A 232 3.42 15.91 -6.80
N ASN A 233 3.39 14.61 -7.08
CA ASN A 233 4.47 13.89 -7.76
C ASN A 233 4.05 13.39 -9.14
N GLN A 234 5.02 13.35 -10.05
CA GLN A 234 4.90 12.73 -11.36
C GLN A 234 4.94 11.21 -11.20
N LEU A 235 3.95 10.51 -11.74
CA LEU A 235 3.89 9.05 -11.70
C LEU A 235 4.69 8.46 -12.85
N SER A 236 5.57 7.49 -12.56
CA SER A 236 6.33 6.79 -13.59
C SER A 236 5.83 5.36 -13.80
N LEU A 237 6.07 4.82 -14.99
CA LEU A 237 5.84 3.42 -15.32
C LEU A 237 6.70 2.49 -14.44
N PHE A 238 7.84 2.95 -13.90
CA PHE A 238 8.60 2.18 -12.92
C PHE A 238 7.82 1.97 -11.64
N ASP A 239 7.24 3.04 -11.08
CA ASP A 239 6.47 2.97 -9.84
C ASP A 239 5.26 2.04 -10.02
N LEU A 240 4.66 2.06 -11.20
CA LEU A 240 3.52 1.22 -11.58
C LEU A 240 3.91 -0.24 -11.88
N LEU A 241 5.09 -0.47 -12.44
CA LEU A 241 5.62 -1.81 -12.67
C LEU A 241 6.14 -2.44 -11.38
N GLU A 242 6.77 -1.69 -10.49
CA GLU A 242 7.18 -2.14 -9.14
C GLU A 242 5.97 -2.49 -8.26
N THR A 243 4.82 -1.83 -8.48
CA THR A 243 3.56 -2.20 -7.81
C THR A 243 2.87 -3.42 -8.44
N LYS A 244 3.05 -3.69 -9.74
CA LYS A 244 2.42 -4.85 -10.44
C LYS A 244 3.31 -6.09 -10.60
N MET A 245 4.62 -5.97 -10.57
CA MET A 245 5.56 -7.09 -10.72
C MET A 245 6.37 -7.26 -9.43
N PRO A 246 6.16 -8.35 -8.67
CA PRO A 246 7.09 -8.68 -7.61
C PRO A 246 8.49 -8.87 -8.21
N ALA A 247 9.52 -8.20 -7.66
CA ALA A 247 10.90 -8.21 -8.17
C ALA A 247 11.59 -9.59 -8.15
N TYR A 248 10.84 -10.65 -7.87
CA TYR A 248 11.28 -12.01 -7.61
C TYR A 248 10.59 -13.08 -8.46
N ALA A 249 9.81 -12.71 -9.48
CA ALA A 249 9.04 -13.67 -10.29
C ALA A 249 9.85 -14.84 -10.87
N ALA A 250 11.17 -14.67 -11.10
CA ALA A 250 12.06 -15.73 -11.56
C ALA A 250 12.42 -16.78 -10.49
N ALA A 251 12.19 -16.51 -9.20
CA ALA A 251 12.54 -17.37 -8.05
C ALA A 251 11.30 -17.90 -7.30
N THR A 252 10.10 -17.75 -7.88
CA THR A 252 8.85 -18.18 -7.26
C THR A 252 8.50 -19.61 -7.64
N THR A 253 8.43 -20.50 -6.65
CA THR A 253 8.00 -21.89 -6.83
C THR A 253 6.57 -22.07 -6.31
N LYS A 254 5.65 -22.51 -7.18
CA LYS A 254 4.29 -22.90 -6.76
C LYS A 254 4.31 -24.35 -6.25
N VAL A 255 4.20 -24.53 -4.94
CA VAL A 255 4.10 -25.87 -4.32
C VAL A 255 2.72 -26.45 -4.59
N ARG A 256 2.66 -27.59 -5.28
CA ARG A 256 1.41 -28.33 -5.56
C ARG A 256 1.28 -29.63 -4.76
N LYS A 257 2.27 -29.98 -3.96
CA LYS A 257 2.24 -31.17 -3.10
C LYS A 257 1.33 -30.90 -1.90
N VAL A 258 0.78 -31.96 -1.34
CA VAL A 258 -0.11 -31.91 -0.18
C VAL A 258 0.28 -33.07 0.72
N TYR A 259 1.18 -32.84 1.69
CA TYR A 259 1.52 -33.85 2.70
C TYR A 259 0.59 -33.79 3.92
N PHE A 260 -0.15 -32.69 4.09
CA PHE A 260 -1.04 -32.49 5.23
C PHE A 260 -2.50 -32.80 4.94
N SER A 261 -3.03 -33.76 5.68
CA SER A 261 -4.47 -33.89 5.94
C SER A 261 -4.71 -33.66 7.42
N PRO A 262 -5.48 -32.63 7.83
CA PRO A 262 -5.76 -32.39 9.24
C PRO A 262 -6.51 -33.60 9.81
N LYS A 263 -5.82 -34.43 10.59
CA LYS A 263 -6.48 -35.47 11.39
C LYS A 263 -7.27 -34.77 12.48
N ARG A 264 -8.56 -34.50 12.24
CA ARG A 264 -9.50 -34.07 13.29
C ARG A 264 -9.65 -35.21 14.29
N ARG A 265 -8.81 -35.22 15.33
CA ARG A 265 -9.06 -36.02 16.52
C ARG A 265 -9.84 -35.15 17.50
N ASN A 266 -11.16 -35.16 17.40
CA ASN A 266 -11.97 -34.65 18.50
C ASN A 266 -11.84 -35.64 19.66
N ILE A 267 -11.01 -35.29 20.64
CA ILE A 267 -10.88 -36.07 21.87
C ILE A 267 -11.88 -35.51 22.87
N SER A 268 -12.85 -36.34 23.27
CA SER A 268 -13.89 -35.94 24.20
C SER A 268 -13.29 -35.43 25.52
N GLY A 269 -13.80 -34.30 26.02
CA GLY A 269 -13.36 -33.71 27.29
C GLY A 269 -12.00 -32.99 27.26
N LYS A 270 -11.32 -32.94 26.10
CA LYS A 270 -10.06 -32.22 25.93
C LYS A 270 -10.16 -31.13 24.86
N PHE A 271 -9.20 -30.20 24.89
CA PHE A 271 -9.00 -29.23 23.81
C PHE A 271 -7.57 -29.30 23.28
N GLN A 272 -7.39 -28.98 22.01
CA GLN A 272 -6.11 -28.96 21.32
C GLN A 272 -5.67 -27.52 21.04
N ILE A 273 -4.37 -27.30 20.82
CA ILE A 273 -3.78 -25.97 20.65
C ILE A 273 -4.44 -25.14 19.54
N GLN A 274 -4.87 -25.77 18.44
CA GLN A 274 -5.54 -25.11 17.32
C GLN A 274 -6.99 -24.69 17.62
N ASN A 275 -7.57 -25.06 18.77
CA ASN A 275 -8.96 -24.74 19.12
C ASN A 275 -9.19 -23.28 19.54
N ARG A 276 -8.11 -22.51 19.76
CA ARG A 276 -8.15 -21.08 20.09
C ARG A 276 -8.46 -20.24 18.86
N ARG A 277 -9.41 -19.31 18.98
CA ARG A 277 -9.64 -18.29 17.95
C ARG A 277 -8.54 -17.24 18.05
N PHE A 278 -7.74 -17.12 17.01
CA PHE A 278 -6.64 -16.18 16.96
C PHE A 278 -6.44 -15.65 15.54
N LEU A 279 -6.25 -14.35 15.42
CA LEU A 279 -6.00 -13.66 14.16
C LEU A 279 -4.58 -14.00 13.69
N GLY A 280 -4.44 -14.40 12.43
CA GLY A 280 -3.15 -14.84 11.90
C GLY A 280 -2.81 -16.30 12.22
N ASN A 281 -3.70 -17.06 12.87
CA ASN A 281 -3.47 -18.50 13.14
C ASN A 281 -3.16 -19.28 11.85
N LYS A 282 -1.98 -19.91 11.83
CA LYS A 282 -1.40 -20.62 10.68
C LYS A 282 -1.86 -22.08 10.54
N TYR A 283 -2.85 -22.54 11.30
CA TYR A 283 -3.34 -23.92 11.26
C TYR A 283 -3.74 -24.40 9.85
N LYS A 284 -4.36 -23.54 9.03
CA LYS A 284 -4.71 -23.88 7.63
C LYS A 284 -3.51 -23.87 6.68
N LEU A 285 -2.39 -23.25 7.07
CA LEU A 285 -1.15 -23.17 6.30
C LEU A 285 -0.13 -24.25 6.68
N LEU A 286 -0.37 -25.04 7.75
CA LEU A 286 0.60 -26.02 8.26
C LEU A 286 1.13 -26.96 7.19
N GLY A 287 0.27 -27.49 6.33
CA GLY A 287 0.74 -28.34 5.23
C GLY A 287 1.69 -27.64 4.28
N PHE A 288 1.40 -26.39 3.93
CA PHE A 288 2.29 -25.64 3.04
C PHE A 288 3.65 -25.35 3.68
N ILE A 289 3.66 -25.02 4.98
CA ILE A 289 4.90 -24.78 5.73
C ILE A 289 5.69 -26.09 5.86
N GLU A 290 5.02 -27.18 6.21
CA GLU A 290 5.62 -28.51 6.34
C GLU A 290 6.23 -29.01 5.03
N ASP A 291 5.55 -28.83 3.91
CA ASP A 291 6.06 -29.21 2.58
C ASP A 291 7.40 -28.52 2.29
N ILE A 292 7.52 -27.22 2.59
CA ILE A 292 8.74 -26.43 2.38
C ILE A 292 9.84 -26.88 3.35
N VAL A 293 9.52 -27.07 4.64
CA VAL A 293 10.50 -27.51 5.64
C VAL A 293 11.07 -28.88 5.25
N ASN A 294 10.21 -29.83 4.87
CA ASN A 294 10.63 -31.16 4.44
C ASN A 294 11.46 -31.14 3.16
N GLU A 295 11.10 -30.29 2.19
CA GLU A 295 11.84 -30.18 0.92
C GLU A 295 13.20 -29.51 1.09
N LYS A 296 13.30 -28.49 1.95
CA LYS A 296 14.48 -27.60 1.99
C LYS A 296 15.42 -27.84 3.15
N CYS A 297 14.91 -28.29 4.30
CA CYS A 297 15.74 -28.38 5.50
C CYS A 297 16.49 -29.72 5.60
N ASN A 298 16.10 -30.77 4.88
CA ASN A 298 16.74 -32.09 4.88
C ASN A 298 17.04 -32.65 6.30
N GLY A 299 16.10 -32.45 7.23
CA GLY A 299 16.20 -32.85 8.64
C GLY A 299 16.75 -31.76 9.56
N PHE A 300 16.27 -31.73 10.80
CA PHE A 300 16.66 -30.73 11.81
C PHE A 300 16.44 -31.30 13.22
N ASN A 301 17.21 -30.80 14.19
CA ASN A 301 17.09 -31.19 15.60
C ASN A 301 16.46 -30.06 16.45
N SER A 302 16.30 -28.86 15.87
CA SER A 302 15.71 -27.73 16.56
C SER A 302 14.91 -26.82 15.64
N PHE A 303 13.71 -26.43 16.09
CA PHE A 303 12.80 -25.55 15.37
C PHE A 303 12.40 -24.39 16.28
N CYS A 304 12.67 -23.16 15.84
CA CYS A 304 12.33 -21.94 16.57
C CYS A 304 11.15 -21.23 15.91
N ASP A 305 10.05 -21.09 16.64
CA ASP A 305 8.94 -20.21 16.31
C ASP A 305 9.06 -18.93 17.16
N ILE A 306 9.74 -17.91 16.61
CA ILE A 306 10.14 -16.72 17.37
C ILE A 306 8.97 -15.74 17.61
N PHE A 307 7.87 -15.89 16.84
CA PHE A 307 6.60 -15.17 16.97
C PHE A 307 5.43 -16.16 17.05
N ALA A 308 5.46 -17.03 18.06
CA ALA A 308 4.65 -18.23 18.08
C ALA A 308 3.13 -17.96 18.12
N GLY A 309 2.67 -16.89 18.77
CA GLY A 309 1.24 -16.57 18.86
C GLY A 309 0.44 -17.71 19.48
N THR A 310 -0.24 -18.50 18.64
CA THR A 310 -0.94 -19.72 19.09
C THR A 310 -0.03 -20.92 19.33
N GLY A 311 1.14 -20.98 18.72
CA GLY A 311 2.08 -22.11 18.78
C GLY A 311 1.78 -23.25 17.79
N VAL A 312 0.78 -23.13 16.92
CA VAL A 312 0.38 -24.22 16.01
C VAL A 312 1.48 -24.66 15.03
N VAL A 313 2.40 -23.76 14.67
CA VAL A 313 3.52 -24.09 13.76
C VAL A 313 4.57 -24.89 14.52
N GLY A 314 5.02 -24.39 15.68
CA GLY A 314 5.91 -25.14 16.57
C GLY A 314 5.37 -26.54 16.93
N GLU A 315 4.08 -26.66 17.28
CA GLU A 315 3.46 -27.95 17.62
C GLU A 315 3.47 -28.94 16.44
N ARG A 316 3.43 -28.45 15.20
CA ARG A 316 3.44 -29.32 14.02
C ARG A 316 4.71 -30.16 13.93
N PHE A 317 5.83 -29.59 14.38
CA PHE A 317 7.17 -30.18 14.35
C PHE A 317 7.63 -30.67 15.74
N ASN A 318 6.73 -30.63 16.75
CA ASN A 318 7.03 -31.04 18.11
C ASN A 318 7.06 -32.58 18.21
N GLU A 319 8.25 -33.13 18.01
CA GLU A 319 8.54 -34.56 18.08
C GLU A 319 9.60 -34.82 19.16
N LYS A 320 9.67 -36.06 19.66
CA LYS A 320 10.51 -36.45 20.81
C LYS A 320 11.98 -36.01 20.70
N ASP A 321 12.54 -36.06 19.51
CA ASP A 321 13.96 -35.77 19.25
C ASP A 321 14.18 -34.37 18.64
N VAL A 322 13.15 -33.53 18.60
CA VAL A 322 13.21 -32.17 18.06
C VAL A 322 12.99 -31.16 19.18
N LYS A 323 13.97 -30.28 19.41
CA LYS A 323 13.84 -29.15 20.34
C LYS A 323 12.99 -28.04 19.73
N ILE A 324 11.82 -27.77 20.32
CA ILE A 324 11.00 -26.61 19.98
C ILE A 324 11.40 -25.41 20.86
N ILE A 325 11.71 -24.29 20.22
CA ILE A 325 11.89 -22.98 20.86
C ILE A 325 10.72 -22.11 20.48
N SER A 326 9.86 -21.75 21.44
CA SER A 326 8.68 -20.90 21.19
C SER A 326 8.79 -19.59 21.96
N ASN A 327 8.46 -18.47 21.32
CA ASN A 327 8.48 -17.15 21.94
C ASN A 327 7.26 -16.30 21.57
N ASP A 328 6.72 -15.57 22.54
CA ASP A 328 5.74 -14.51 22.31
C ASP A 328 5.80 -13.47 23.43
N LEU A 329 5.51 -12.21 23.12
CA LEU A 329 5.54 -11.11 24.10
C LEU A 329 4.33 -11.12 25.05
N LEU A 330 3.16 -11.56 24.58
CA LEU A 330 1.91 -11.49 25.32
C LEU A 330 1.78 -12.67 26.28
N PHE A 331 1.44 -12.40 27.55
CA PHE A 331 1.16 -13.45 28.53
C PHE A 331 0.01 -14.37 28.10
N SER A 332 -0.99 -13.81 27.42
CA SER A 332 -2.10 -14.57 26.85
C SER A 332 -1.69 -15.57 25.78
N ASN A 333 -0.48 -15.47 25.23
CA ASN A 333 0.13 -16.44 24.33
C ASN A 333 1.17 -17.30 25.06
N TYR A 334 2.01 -16.67 25.89
CA TYR A 334 3.05 -17.35 26.68
C TYR A 334 2.49 -18.47 27.57
N PHE A 335 1.38 -18.27 28.30
CA PHE A 335 0.81 -19.34 29.14
C PHE A 335 0.39 -20.56 28.31
N PRO A 336 -0.36 -20.43 27.20
CA PRO A 336 -0.58 -21.54 26.27
C PRO A 336 0.71 -22.21 25.77
N LEU A 337 1.72 -21.44 25.36
CA LEU A 337 3.00 -22.02 24.91
C LEU A 337 3.66 -22.81 26.05
N LYS A 338 3.67 -22.27 27.27
CA LYS A 338 4.22 -22.92 28.45
C LYS A 338 3.45 -24.19 28.79
N ALA A 339 2.12 -24.17 28.67
CA ALA A 339 1.27 -25.34 28.90
C ALA A 339 1.55 -26.46 27.88
N PHE A 340 1.56 -26.15 26.59
CA PHE A 340 1.71 -27.14 25.52
C PHE A 340 3.15 -27.61 25.30
N PHE A 341 4.14 -26.73 25.44
CA PHE A 341 5.56 -27.04 25.16
C PHE A 341 6.45 -27.12 26.39
N GLY A 342 6.13 -26.39 27.47
CA GLY A 342 6.98 -26.31 28.65
C GLY A 342 6.69 -27.35 29.73
N SER A 343 5.59 -28.10 29.58
CA SER A 343 5.14 -29.10 30.55
C SER A 343 5.80 -30.45 30.28
N THR A 344 6.67 -30.90 31.18
CA THR A 344 7.38 -32.20 31.06
C THR A 344 6.93 -33.23 32.10
N GLN A 345 6.46 -32.78 33.26
CA GLN A 345 5.98 -33.63 34.35
C GLN A 345 4.72 -33.01 34.96
N ILE A 346 3.55 -33.41 34.45
CA ILE A 346 2.28 -33.00 35.04
C ILE A 346 1.39 -34.23 35.23
N ASN A 347 0.81 -34.35 36.42
CA ASN A 347 -0.20 -35.35 36.69
C ASN A 347 -1.55 -34.89 36.10
N LEU A 348 -1.96 -35.53 35.00
CA LEU A 348 -3.19 -35.20 34.28
C LEU A 348 -4.46 -35.48 35.09
N ASP A 349 -4.43 -36.44 36.02
CA ASP A 349 -5.57 -36.76 36.88
C ASP A 349 -5.78 -35.67 37.93
N VAL A 350 -4.71 -35.21 38.58
CA VAL A 350 -4.76 -34.07 39.53
C VAL A 350 -5.22 -32.80 38.83
N LEU A 351 -4.72 -32.52 37.62
CA LEU A 351 -5.19 -31.40 36.81
C LEU A 351 -6.69 -31.47 36.52
N LYS A 352 -7.19 -32.67 36.20
CA LYS A 352 -8.60 -32.90 35.93
C LYS A 352 -9.45 -32.63 37.18
N GLU A 353 -9.03 -33.10 38.34
CA GLU A 353 -9.70 -32.82 39.62
C GLU A 353 -9.76 -31.31 39.92
N LYS A 354 -8.66 -30.59 39.70
CA LYS A 354 -8.63 -29.13 39.87
C LYS A 354 -9.52 -28.42 38.85
N ILE A 355 -9.54 -28.86 37.59
CA ILE A 355 -10.46 -28.32 36.57
C ILE A 355 -11.92 -28.57 36.94
N ASP A 356 -12.25 -29.76 37.46
CA ASP A 356 -13.60 -30.09 37.93
C ASP A 356 -14.00 -29.24 39.14
N LEU A 357 -13.07 -28.99 40.07
CA LEU A 357 -13.26 -28.04 41.17
C LEU A 357 -13.59 -26.63 40.63
N LEU A 358 -12.79 -26.11 39.69
CA LEU A 358 -12.99 -24.80 39.08
C LEU A 358 -14.33 -24.72 38.32
N ASN A 359 -14.71 -25.79 37.60
CA ASN A 359 -15.98 -25.88 36.91
C ASN A 359 -17.18 -25.87 37.87
N ASN A 360 -17.03 -26.42 39.08
CA ASN A 360 -18.06 -26.48 40.11
C ASN A 360 -18.11 -25.26 41.04
N LEU A 361 -17.20 -24.29 40.90
CA LEU A 361 -17.22 -23.05 41.68
C LEU A 361 -18.56 -22.32 41.53
N LYS A 362 -19.23 -22.11 42.68
CA LYS A 362 -20.45 -21.31 42.78
C LYS A 362 -20.08 -19.89 43.18
N THR A 363 -20.37 -18.93 42.32
CA THR A 363 -20.17 -17.52 42.62
C THR A 363 -21.33 -16.67 42.11
N ASN A 364 -21.77 -15.76 42.96
CA ASN A 364 -22.72 -14.69 42.63
C ASN A 364 -22.15 -13.30 42.93
N GLN A 365 -20.92 -13.22 43.43
CA GLN A 365 -20.28 -11.97 43.83
C GLN A 365 -19.65 -11.29 42.62
N ASP A 366 -19.75 -9.96 42.60
CA ASP A 366 -19.04 -9.18 41.61
C ASP A 366 -17.54 -9.12 41.90
N ASN A 367 -16.75 -9.15 40.85
CA ASN A 367 -15.31 -9.04 40.88
C ASN A 367 -14.85 -8.13 39.73
N TYR A 368 -13.55 -7.83 39.70
CA TYR A 368 -12.96 -6.97 38.69
C TYR A 368 -13.41 -7.33 37.25
N PHE A 369 -13.43 -8.63 36.91
CA PHE A 369 -13.79 -9.07 35.57
C PHE A 369 -15.28 -8.91 35.26
N SER A 370 -16.17 -9.18 36.22
CA SER A 370 -17.61 -8.96 36.04
C SER A 370 -17.99 -7.49 35.95
N ILE A 371 -17.33 -6.64 36.74
CA ILE A 371 -17.54 -5.18 36.74
C ILE A 371 -17.17 -4.58 35.38
N HIS A 372 -16.08 -5.04 34.77
CA HIS A 372 -15.57 -4.43 33.54
C HIS A 372 -16.05 -5.10 32.25
N TYR A 373 -16.22 -6.43 32.24
CA TYR A 373 -16.49 -7.20 31.02
C TYR A 373 -17.84 -7.95 31.05
N GLY A 374 -18.58 -7.88 32.16
CA GLY A 374 -19.95 -8.38 32.26
C GLY A 374 -20.92 -7.56 31.40
N ASN A 375 -21.94 -8.24 30.88
CA ASN A 375 -22.97 -7.69 29.98
C ASN A 375 -22.42 -7.04 28.69
N THR A 376 -21.16 -7.32 28.34
CA THR A 376 -20.50 -6.84 27.12
C THR A 376 -19.89 -8.02 26.37
N TYR A 377 -18.65 -8.38 26.72
CA TYR A 377 -17.95 -9.55 26.17
C TYR A 377 -18.52 -10.87 26.70
N PHE A 378 -19.13 -10.85 27.88
CA PHE A 378 -19.67 -12.05 28.53
C PHE A 378 -21.02 -11.74 29.18
N THR A 379 -21.83 -12.78 29.40
CA THR A 379 -22.96 -12.67 30.35
C THR A 379 -22.42 -12.33 31.74
N LEU A 380 -23.20 -11.62 32.56
CA LEU A 380 -22.77 -11.28 33.93
C LEU A 380 -22.38 -12.54 34.74
N LYS A 381 -23.15 -13.62 34.59
CA LYS A 381 -22.88 -14.92 35.24
C LYS A 381 -21.53 -15.51 34.83
N ASN A 382 -21.22 -15.53 33.53
CA ASN A 382 -19.92 -16.02 33.05
C ASN A 382 -18.79 -15.12 33.50
N ALA A 383 -18.96 -13.79 33.46
CA ALA A 383 -17.93 -12.86 33.87
C ALA A 383 -17.57 -13.00 35.37
N ARG A 384 -18.57 -13.16 36.24
CA ARG A 384 -18.37 -13.47 37.67
C ARG A 384 -17.60 -14.77 37.84
N LYS A 385 -18.01 -15.82 37.13
CA LYS A 385 -17.36 -17.15 37.20
C LYS A 385 -15.92 -17.12 36.69
N ILE A 386 -15.64 -16.44 35.57
CA ILE A 386 -14.29 -16.26 35.04
C ILE A 386 -13.38 -15.62 36.08
N GLY A 387 -13.83 -14.53 36.70
CA GLY A 387 -13.02 -13.86 37.71
C GLY A 387 -12.79 -14.70 38.97
N ALA A 388 -13.81 -15.41 39.45
CA ALA A 388 -13.66 -16.31 40.59
C ALA A 388 -12.70 -17.47 40.28
N ILE A 389 -12.80 -18.09 39.09
CA ILE A 389 -11.87 -19.12 38.65
C ILE A 389 -10.45 -18.58 38.62
N ARG A 390 -10.24 -17.38 38.08
CA ARG A 390 -8.89 -16.82 37.96
C ARG A 390 -8.24 -16.52 39.32
N GLU A 391 -9.02 -16.06 40.31
CA GLU A 391 -8.55 -15.94 41.69
C GLU A 391 -8.20 -17.30 42.31
N GLU A 392 -9.05 -18.30 42.08
CA GLU A 392 -8.87 -19.63 42.67
C GLU A 392 -7.65 -20.36 42.10
N ILE A 393 -7.35 -20.17 40.81
CA ILE A 393 -6.13 -20.70 40.17
C ILE A 393 -4.86 -20.30 40.94
N ASN A 394 -4.78 -19.06 41.46
CA ASN A 394 -3.61 -18.61 42.21
C ASN A 394 -3.46 -19.32 43.57
N LYS A 395 -4.52 -19.93 44.10
CA LYS A 395 -4.51 -20.63 45.38
C LYS A 395 -4.23 -22.13 45.22
N ILE A 396 -4.71 -22.73 44.14
CA ILE A 396 -4.68 -24.19 43.95
C ILE A 396 -3.55 -24.68 43.06
N ALA A 397 -2.87 -23.80 42.32
CA ALA A 397 -1.75 -24.21 41.48
C ALA A 397 -0.50 -24.46 42.34
N ASP A 398 0.10 -25.64 42.22
CA ASP A 398 1.24 -26.05 43.06
C ASP A 398 2.56 -25.48 42.54
N ASN A 399 2.63 -25.22 41.23
CA ASN A 399 3.82 -24.67 40.56
C ASN A 399 3.43 -23.87 39.30
N GLU A 400 4.42 -23.21 38.70
CA GLU A 400 4.20 -22.34 37.54
C GLU A 400 3.76 -23.10 36.27
N ASN A 401 4.17 -24.37 36.09
CA ASN A 401 3.71 -25.17 34.94
C ASN A 401 2.22 -25.50 35.07
N GLU A 402 1.80 -25.93 36.26
CA GLU A 402 0.40 -26.21 36.53
C GLU A 402 -0.47 -24.95 36.43
N LYS A 403 0.01 -23.83 36.98
CA LYS A 403 -0.63 -22.53 36.84
C LYS A 403 -0.79 -22.14 35.38
N ALA A 404 0.24 -22.35 34.55
CA ALA A 404 0.17 -22.10 33.11
C ALA A 404 -0.91 -22.96 32.43
N VAL A 405 -1.02 -24.23 32.79
CA VAL A 405 -2.07 -25.12 32.27
C VAL A 405 -3.47 -24.65 32.68
N LEU A 406 -3.69 -24.33 33.97
CA LEU A 406 -4.99 -23.88 34.46
C LEU A 406 -5.41 -22.53 33.86
N ILE A 407 -4.47 -21.58 33.74
CA ILE A 407 -4.71 -20.31 33.04
C ILE A 407 -5.05 -20.56 31.57
N THR A 408 -4.32 -21.46 30.90
CA THR A 408 -4.60 -21.84 29.51
C THR A 408 -6.00 -22.41 29.36
N ALA A 409 -6.41 -23.34 30.22
CA ALA A 409 -7.77 -23.89 30.22
C ALA A 409 -8.83 -22.78 30.39
N LEU A 410 -8.60 -21.82 31.29
CA LEU A 410 -9.48 -20.66 31.46
C LEU A 410 -9.53 -19.76 30.21
N LEU A 411 -8.38 -19.46 29.59
CA LEU A 411 -8.32 -18.63 28.38
C LEU A 411 -9.11 -19.25 27.23
N TYR A 412 -8.96 -20.56 27.02
CA TYR A 412 -9.68 -21.29 25.97
C TYR A 412 -11.18 -21.38 26.27
N ALA A 413 -11.56 -21.63 27.52
CA ALA A 413 -12.96 -21.65 27.95
C ALA A 413 -13.62 -20.28 27.80
N ALA A 414 -12.93 -19.21 28.21
CA ALA A 414 -13.40 -17.83 28.04
C ALA A 414 -13.59 -17.49 26.55
N ASP A 415 -12.69 -17.90 25.67
CA ASP A 415 -12.86 -17.71 24.23
C ASP A 415 -14.15 -18.36 23.71
N LYS A 416 -14.52 -19.56 24.16
CA LYS A 416 -15.76 -20.22 23.70
C LYS A 416 -17.04 -19.48 24.08
N VAL A 417 -17.06 -18.77 25.19
CA VAL A 417 -18.25 -18.05 25.69
C VAL A 417 -18.21 -16.55 25.43
N ALA A 418 -17.16 -16.06 24.76
CA ALA A 418 -16.99 -14.63 24.47
C ALA A 418 -17.89 -14.18 23.31
N ASN A 419 -18.62 -13.09 23.54
CA ASN A 419 -19.53 -12.44 22.61
C ASN A 419 -18.82 -11.52 21.61
N THR A 420 -17.97 -12.12 20.77
CA THR A 420 -17.11 -11.40 19.81
C THR A 420 -17.30 -11.93 18.38
N VAL A 421 -16.58 -11.33 17.43
CA VAL A 421 -16.46 -11.83 16.05
C VAL A 421 -15.21 -12.69 15.84
N GLY A 422 -14.62 -13.21 16.92
CA GLY A 422 -13.38 -14.00 16.90
C GLY A 422 -12.14 -13.26 17.39
N HIS A 423 -12.28 -12.01 17.84
CA HIS A 423 -11.22 -11.23 18.48
C HIS A 423 -11.80 -10.21 19.48
N TYR A 424 -11.00 -9.64 20.38
CA TYR A 424 -11.48 -8.80 21.50
C TYR A 424 -11.39 -7.30 21.25
N ASP A 425 -11.12 -6.86 20.02
CA ASP A 425 -11.13 -5.43 19.68
C ASP A 425 -12.51 -4.76 19.84
N ALA A 426 -13.58 -5.57 19.74
CA ALA A 426 -14.97 -5.17 19.99
C ALA A 426 -15.83 -6.38 20.39
N TYR A 427 -16.98 -6.12 21.01
CA TYR A 427 -18.02 -7.10 21.32
C TYR A 427 -19.30 -6.83 20.52
N ARG A 428 -20.15 -7.84 20.37
CA ARG A 428 -21.44 -7.73 19.68
C ARG A 428 -22.46 -7.04 20.59
N LYS A 429 -23.38 -6.26 20.01
CA LYS A 429 -24.43 -5.57 20.79
C LYS A 429 -25.40 -6.54 21.47
N ASN A 430 -25.75 -7.63 20.77
CA ASN A 430 -26.59 -8.68 21.30
C ASN A 430 -25.70 -9.78 21.87
N LEU A 431 -26.08 -10.32 23.03
CA LEU A 431 -25.40 -11.46 23.66
C LEU A 431 -25.89 -12.75 22.99
N ASP A 432 -25.22 -13.15 21.92
CA ASP A 432 -25.63 -14.30 21.11
C ASP A 432 -25.34 -15.64 21.81
N THR A 433 -24.38 -15.66 22.75
CA THR A 433 -23.94 -16.88 23.46
C THR A 433 -24.28 -16.79 24.94
N ILE A 434 -25.18 -17.68 25.40
CA ILE A 434 -25.58 -17.82 26.81
C ILE A 434 -25.02 -19.09 27.46
N GLN A 435 -24.20 -19.84 26.72
CA GLN A 435 -23.58 -21.07 27.22
C GLN A 435 -22.75 -20.79 28.48
N PRO A 436 -22.89 -21.60 29.54
CA PRO A 436 -22.02 -21.51 30.71
C PRO A 436 -20.55 -21.77 30.35
N ILE A 437 -19.64 -21.04 30.98
CA ILE A 437 -18.21 -21.34 30.84
C ILE A 437 -17.89 -22.73 31.42
N GLN A 438 -17.12 -23.49 30.65
CA GLN A 438 -16.63 -24.81 31.01
C GLN A 438 -15.16 -24.96 30.59
N LEU A 439 -14.31 -25.24 31.57
CA LEU A 439 -12.89 -25.54 31.38
C LEU A 439 -12.74 -27.01 30.98
N LEU A 440 -11.80 -27.27 30.08
CA LEU A 440 -11.42 -28.60 29.60
C LEU A 440 -9.93 -28.81 29.86
N VAL A 441 -9.48 -30.06 29.88
CA VAL A 441 -8.05 -30.40 30.02
C VAL A 441 -7.38 -30.21 28.65
N PRO A 442 -6.19 -29.60 28.54
CA PRO A 442 -5.46 -29.56 27.28
C PRO A 442 -4.96 -30.96 26.88
N ASP A 443 -4.97 -31.24 25.59
CA ASP A 443 -4.38 -32.42 24.99
C ASP A 443 -2.88 -32.21 24.77
N ILE A 444 -2.06 -32.62 25.75
CA ILE A 444 -0.60 -32.40 25.75
C ILE A 444 0.12 -33.75 25.60
N THR A 445 1.09 -33.80 24.69
CA THR A 445 2.01 -34.95 24.53
C THR A 445 3.30 -34.67 25.29
N LEU A 446 3.32 -34.97 26.60
CA LEU A 446 4.42 -34.59 27.51
C LEU A 446 5.80 -35.13 27.08
N GLU A 447 5.85 -36.29 26.43
CA GLU A 447 7.09 -36.92 25.98
C GLU A 447 7.86 -36.07 24.95
N ASN A 448 7.15 -35.28 24.15
CA ASN A 448 7.76 -34.42 23.13
C ASN A 448 8.36 -33.15 23.72
N ASN A 449 8.05 -32.82 24.98
CA ASN A 449 8.40 -31.54 25.58
C ASN A 449 9.74 -31.52 26.32
N THR A 450 10.44 -32.66 26.39
CA THR A 450 11.61 -32.84 27.27
C THR A 450 12.73 -31.84 27.03
N ASN A 451 12.93 -31.40 25.79
CA ASN A 451 13.99 -30.48 25.40
C ASN A 451 13.49 -29.08 25.00
N ASN A 452 12.18 -28.83 25.11
CA ASN A 452 11.55 -27.61 24.61
C ASN A 452 11.83 -26.41 25.51
N GLU A 453 11.94 -25.23 24.89
CA GLU A 453 12.15 -23.96 25.57
C GLU A 453 11.06 -22.97 25.19
N VAL A 454 10.50 -22.31 26.20
CA VAL A 454 9.43 -21.32 26.03
C VAL A 454 9.87 -20.00 26.64
N PHE A 455 9.87 -18.94 25.83
CA PHE A 455 10.31 -17.62 26.21
C PHE A 455 9.17 -16.59 26.13
N ARG A 456 9.32 -15.51 26.91
CA ARG A 456 8.50 -14.31 26.84
C ARG A 456 9.41 -13.09 26.73
N GLU A 457 10.01 -12.89 25.56
CA GLU A 457 10.98 -11.82 25.33
C GLU A 457 10.75 -11.15 23.96
N ASP A 458 11.25 -9.93 23.81
CA ASP A 458 11.35 -9.28 22.50
C ASP A 458 12.17 -10.17 21.55
N ALA A 459 11.60 -10.49 20.39
CA ALA A 459 12.20 -11.42 19.44
C ALA A 459 13.64 -11.02 19.03
N ASN A 460 13.90 -9.72 18.88
CA ASN A 460 15.23 -9.22 18.52
C ASN A 460 16.24 -9.35 19.67
N LEU A 461 15.81 -9.31 20.92
CA LEU A 461 16.67 -9.58 22.07
C LEU A 461 16.92 -11.08 22.24
N LEU A 462 15.88 -11.91 22.07
CA LEU A 462 15.98 -13.35 22.22
C LEU A 462 16.85 -13.99 21.14
N ILE A 463 16.72 -13.57 19.88
CA ILE A 463 17.44 -14.20 18.75
C ILE A 463 18.97 -14.19 18.93
N ARG A 464 19.49 -13.23 19.71
CA ARG A 464 20.93 -13.08 20.02
C ARG A 464 21.45 -14.09 21.05
N LYS A 465 20.54 -14.74 21.78
CA LYS A 465 20.85 -15.65 22.89
C LYS A 465 20.65 -17.12 22.52
N ILE A 466 19.97 -17.38 21.41
CA ILE A 466 19.58 -18.73 21.00
C ILE A 466 20.24 -19.13 19.68
N SER A 467 20.25 -20.42 19.41
CA SER A 467 20.57 -21.00 18.11
C SER A 467 19.59 -22.12 17.81
N CYS A 468 19.25 -22.30 16.55
CA CYS A 468 18.35 -23.34 16.08
C CYS A 468 18.71 -23.75 14.66
N ASP A 469 18.25 -24.91 14.19
CA ASP A 469 18.44 -25.31 12.81
C ASP A 469 17.47 -24.57 11.89
N VAL A 470 16.19 -24.54 12.26
CA VAL A 470 15.11 -23.90 11.49
C VAL A 470 14.51 -22.76 12.30
N LEU A 471 14.56 -21.53 11.77
CA LEU A 471 13.94 -20.34 12.32
C LEU A 471 12.69 -19.98 11.51
N TYR A 472 11.52 -20.07 12.12
CA TYR A 472 10.26 -19.62 11.56
C TYR A 472 9.86 -18.24 12.13
N ILE A 473 9.48 -17.33 11.24
CA ILE A 473 9.20 -15.93 11.54
C ILE A 473 7.83 -15.56 10.95
N ASP A 474 6.88 -15.20 11.82
CA ASP A 474 5.54 -14.73 11.46
C ASP A 474 5.17 -13.49 12.32
N PRO A 475 5.81 -12.34 12.08
CA PRO A 475 5.63 -11.18 12.94
C PRO A 475 4.27 -10.52 12.70
N PRO A 476 3.77 -9.66 13.60
CA PRO A 476 2.69 -8.76 13.27
C PRO A 476 3.20 -7.68 12.30
N TYR A 477 3.01 -7.87 10.99
CA TYR A 477 3.58 -7.02 9.93
C TYR A 477 2.60 -6.02 9.31
N ASN A 478 1.44 -5.79 9.93
CA ASN A 478 0.56 -4.66 9.60
C ASN A 478 0.40 -3.77 10.83
N SER A 479 -0.24 -2.60 10.67
CA SER A 479 -0.40 -1.66 11.79
C SER A 479 -1.32 -2.16 12.91
N ARG A 480 -1.98 -3.31 12.77
CA ARG A 480 -2.84 -3.90 13.82
C ARG A 480 -1.96 -4.53 14.88
N GLN A 481 -1.98 -3.93 16.05
CA GLN A 481 -1.29 -4.45 17.22
C GLN A 481 -2.09 -5.61 17.84
N TYR A 482 -1.46 -6.77 18.03
CA TYR A 482 -2.12 -7.88 18.72
C TYR A 482 -2.45 -7.55 20.18
N CYS A 483 -1.63 -6.75 20.85
CA CYS A 483 -1.95 -6.24 22.20
C CYS A 483 -3.26 -5.43 22.20
N ASP A 484 -3.60 -4.77 21.08
CA ASP A 484 -4.87 -4.06 20.96
C ASP A 484 -6.04 -5.01 20.84
N THR A 485 -5.85 -6.09 20.09
CA THR A 485 -6.86 -7.08 19.71
C THR A 485 -7.15 -8.08 20.82
N TYR A 486 -6.16 -8.38 21.67
CA TYR A 486 -6.21 -9.40 22.72
C TYR A 486 -6.08 -8.84 24.14
N HIS A 487 -6.24 -7.51 24.31
CA HIS A 487 -6.07 -6.83 25.60
C HIS A 487 -6.83 -7.46 26.77
N LEU A 488 -8.04 -7.99 26.51
CA LEU A 488 -8.87 -8.60 27.54
C LEU A 488 -8.28 -9.93 28.00
N LEU A 489 -7.83 -10.77 27.05
CA LEU A 489 -7.17 -12.03 27.38
C LEU A 489 -5.82 -11.79 28.04
N GLU A 490 -5.11 -10.74 27.64
CA GLU A 490 -3.86 -10.33 28.30
C GLU A 490 -4.08 -9.96 29.75
N ASN A 491 -5.10 -9.15 30.04
CA ASN A 491 -5.51 -8.82 31.40
C ASN A 491 -5.94 -10.06 32.20
N LEU A 492 -6.67 -10.98 31.57
CA LEU A 492 -7.08 -12.24 32.20
C LEU A 492 -5.88 -13.14 32.56
N ALA A 493 -4.86 -13.14 31.69
CA ALA A 493 -3.63 -13.89 31.90
C ALA A 493 -2.79 -13.30 33.05
N THR A 494 -2.46 -12.01 33.00
CA THR A 494 -1.61 -11.34 34.01
C THR A 494 -2.34 -11.17 35.34
N TRP A 495 -3.63 -10.87 35.29
CA TRP A 495 -4.50 -10.62 36.44
C TRP A 495 -4.08 -9.44 37.32
N GLU A 496 -3.46 -8.42 36.72
CA GLU A 496 -3.01 -7.20 37.41
C GLU A 496 -4.15 -6.21 37.73
N LYS A 497 -5.34 -6.42 37.14
CA LYS A 497 -6.55 -5.61 37.36
C LYS A 497 -6.35 -4.10 37.11
N PRO A 498 -5.78 -3.69 35.96
CA PRO A 498 -5.52 -2.29 35.65
C PRO A 498 -6.81 -1.49 35.46
N GLN A 499 -6.72 -0.17 35.45
CA GLN A 499 -7.84 0.66 34.99
C GLN A 499 -8.09 0.44 33.49
N VAL A 500 -9.36 0.49 33.08
CA VAL A 500 -9.78 0.24 31.69
C VAL A 500 -10.64 1.37 31.13
N TYR A 501 -10.44 1.67 29.85
CA TYR A 501 -11.00 2.87 29.22
C TYR A 501 -11.80 2.55 27.94
N GLY A 502 -12.66 3.50 27.56
CA GLY A 502 -13.46 3.44 26.34
C GLY A 502 -14.54 2.34 26.35
N ARG A 503 -15.21 2.18 25.21
CA ARG A 503 -16.27 1.17 25.05
C ARG A 503 -15.75 -0.25 25.13
N ALA A 504 -14.60 -0.52 24.49
CA ALA A 504 -13.97 -1.84 24.47
C ALA A 504 -13.28 -2.23 25.78
N LYS A 505 -13.19 -1.32 26.78
CA LYS A 505 -12.58 -1.56 28.10
C LYS A 505 -11.11 -1.99 27.99
N LYS A 506 -10.34 -1.18 27.27
CA LYS A 506 -8.91 -1.40 27.00
C LYS A 506 -8.05 -0.84 28.13
N MET A 507 -7.06 -1.61 28.56
CA MET A 507 -6.02 -1.16 29.50
C MET A 507 -4.91 -0.39 28.78
N ASP A 508 -3.99 0.25 29.52
CA ASP A 508 -2.76 0.76 28.92
C ASP A 508 -1.89 -0.39 28.41
N ARG A 509 -1.43 -0.27 27.16
CA ARG A 509 -0.71 -1.30 26.40
C ARG A 509 0.46 -0.69 25.64
N SER A 510 0.80 0.57 25.93
CA SER A 510 1.91 1.29 25.30
C SER A 510 3.21 0.47 25.30
N HIS A 511 3.49 -0.20 26.42
CA HIS A 511 4.64 -1.07 26.63
C HIS A 511 4.59 -2.44 25.91
N LEU A 512 3.43 -2.83 25.35
CA LEU A 512 3.23 -4.12 24.65
C LEU A 512 3.20 -3.99 23.12
N LYS A 513 3.38 -2.78 22.59
CA LYS A 513 3.33 -2.54 21.15
C LYS A 513 4.53 -3.13 20.45
N SER A 514 4.29 -3.92 19.42
CA SER A 514 5.34 -4.46 18.56
C SER A 514 5.91 -3.38 17.65
N LYS A 515 7.23 -3.34 17.54
CA LYS A 515 7.95 -2.48 16.60
C LYS A 515 7.75 -2.89 15.14
N TYR A 516 7.30 -4.13 14.89
CA TYR A 516 6.99 -4.66 13.55
C TYR A 516 5.71 -4.07 12.95
N CYS A 517 4.89 -3.40 13.76
CA CYS A 517 3.70 -2.67 13.31
C CYS A 517 3.95 -1.16 13.12
N LEU A 518 5.21 -0.71 13.22
CA LEU A 518 5.60 0.70 13.09
C LEU A 518 6.33 0.93 11.77
N LYS A 519 6.51 2.21 11.37
CA LYS A 519 7.26 2.58 10.15
C LYS A 519 8.72 2.08 10.13
N THR A 520 9.26 1.69 11.29
CA THR A 520 10.60 1.15 11.46
C THR A 520 10.68 -0.37 11.27
N ALA A 521 9.58 -1.05 10.93
CA ALA A 521 9.48 -2.51 10.89
C ALA A 521 10.58 -3.16 10.02
N SER A 522 10.86 -2.61 8.85
CA SER A 522 11.92 -3.08 7.94
C SER A 522 13.30 -3.12 8.61
N LYS A 523 13.69 -2.05 9.31
CA LYS A 523 14.97 -1.98 10.06
C LYS A 523 15.02 -2.96 11.24
N VAL A 524 13.89 -3.16 11.92
CA VAL A 524 13.82 -4.11 13.04
C VAL A 524 13.90 -5.55 12.54
N PHE A 525 13.28 -5.84 11.39
CA PHE A 525 13.39 -7.13 10.73
C PHE A 525 14.82 -7.40 10.24
N GLU A 526 15.48 -6.41 9.63
CA GLU A 526 16.89 -6.52 9.25
C GLU A 526 17.79 -6.87 10.45
N ASP A 527 17.58 -6.22 11.59
CA ASP A 527 18.31 -6.52 12.82
C ASP A 527 18.08 -7.96 13.30
N LEU A 528 16.84 -8.48 13.20
CA LEU A 528 16.52 -9.84 13.59
C LEU A 528 17.28 -10.85 12.71
N ILE A 529 17.21 -10.69 11.38
CA ILE A 529 17.86 -11.58 10.41
C ILE A 529 19.38 -11.55 10.55
N LYS A 530 19.96 -10.35 10.72
CA LYS A 530 21.41 -10.19 10.91
C LYS A 530 21.93 -11.05 12.07
N ASN A 531 21.22 -11.01 13.21
CA ASN A 531 21.64 -11.66 14.44
C ASN A 531 21.13 -13.11 14.58
N ALA A 532 20.37 -13.63 13.62
CA ALA A 532 19.92 -15.02 13.62
C ALA A 532 21.09 -15.99 13.45
N ASN A 533 21.24 -16.92 14.38
CA ASN A 533 22.17 -18.04 14.33
C ASN A 533 21.42 -19.34 14.02
N CYS A 534 21.18 -19.58 12.72
CA CYS A 534 20.43 -20.73 12.22
C CYS A 534 20.88 -21.17 10.83
N LYS A 535 20.40 -22.34 10.38
CA LYS A 535 20.72 -22.90 9.05
C LYS A 535 19.65 -22.53 8.01
N HIS A 536 18.39 -22.50 8.44
CA HIS A 536 17.23 -22.23 7.59
C HIS A 536 16.36 -21.15 8.21
N ILE A 537 15.93 -20.18 7.40
CA ILE A 537 15.00 -19.13 7.79
C ILE A 537 13.74 -19.26 6.93
N LEU A 538 12.57 -19.29 7.55
CA LEU A 538 11.28 -19.26 6.87
C LEU A 538 10.50 -18.04 7.39
N VAL A 539 10.09 -17.16 6.48
CA VAL A 539 9.30 -15.97 6.81
C VAL A 539 7.92 -16.09 6.19
N SER A 540 6.90 -16.18 7.03
CA SER A 540 5.51 -16.15 6.57
C SER A 540 5.06 -14.73 6.37
N TYR A 541 4.47 -14.47 5.21
CA TYR A 541 4.02 -13.16 4.81
C TYR A 541 2.81 -13.26 3.89
N ASN A 542 1.93 -12.27 3.88
CA ASN A 542 0.83 -12.23 2.93
C ASN A 542 0.79 -10.93 2.13
N ASN A 543 0.15 -10.97 0.98
CA ASN A 543 0.14 -9.88 0.00
C ASN A 543 -0.88 -8.76 0.32
N THR A 544 -1.16 -8.43 1.57
CA THR A 544 -2.17 -7.42 1.93
C THR A 544 -1.74 -5.96 1.67
N GLY A 545 -0.94 -5.71 0.63
CA GLY A 545 -0.40 -4.41 0.26
C GLY A 545 -1.44 -3.33 -0.05
N GLU A 546 -2.66 -3.71 -0.45
CA GLU A 546 -3.70 -2.76 -0.89
C GLU A 546 -5.10 -3.15 -0.40
N SER A 547 -5.27 -3.29 0.91
CA SER A 547 -6.64 -3.37 1.45
C SER A 547 -7.25 -1.98 1.54
N LYS A 548 -8.57 -1.83 1.26
CA LYS A 548 -9.31 -0.55 1.42
C LYS A 548 -9.23 0.04 2.84
N ASP A 549 -8.79 -0.74 3.84
CA ASP A 549 -8.50 -0.29 5.19
C ASP A 549 -6.98 -0.17 5.36
N GLY A 550 -6.45 1.07 5.31
CA GLY A 550 -5.01 1.34 5.39
C GLY A 550 -4.30 0.75 6.62
N ARG A 551 -5.05 0.29 7.65
CA ARG A 551 -4.48 -0.44 8.78
C ARG A 551 -3.99 -1.85 8.45
N SER A 552 -4.52 -2.48 7.42
CA SER A 552 -4.14 -3.85 7.02
C SER A 552 -2.98 -3.88 6.03
N ASN A 553 -2.49 -2.70 5.62
CA ASN A 553 -1.35 -2.61 4.72
C ASN A 553 -0.08 -3.11 5.42
N ALA A 554 0.68 -3.90 4.66
CA ALA A 554 2.01 -4.37 4.98
C ALA A 554 2.95 -3.23 5.42
N CYS A 555 3.62 -3.38 6.55
CA CYS A 555 4.64 -2.44 7.07
C CYS A 555 6.04 -2.70 6.50
N ILE A 556 6.25 -3.83 5.83
CA ILE A 556 7.52 -4.23 5.19
C ILE A 556 7.18 -4.67 3.77
N LYS A 557 7.77 -4.07 2.74
CA LYS A 557 7.50 -4.49 1.36
C LYS A 557 8.20 -5.82 1.05
N ASP A 558 7.69 -6.55 0.07
CA ASP A 558 8.29 -7.81 -0.36
C ASP A 558 9.77 -7.67 -0.73
N ASP A 559 10.11 -6.64 -1.52
CA ASP A 559 11.47 -6.40 -1.98
C ASP A 559 12.41 -6.08 -0.81
N GLU A 560 11.91 -5.46 0.26
CA GLU A 560 12.69 -5.26 1.48
C GLU A 560 12.98 -6.60 2.18
N ILE A 561 11.99 -7.49 2.29
CA ILE A 561 12.18 -8.84 2.86
C ILE A 561 13.22 -9.61 2.05
N VAL A 562 13.09 -9.61 0.73
CA VAL A 562 14.04 -10.28 -0.18
C VAL A 562 15.44 -9.70 -0.03
N ASN A 563 15.59 -8.37 -0.09
CA ASN A 563 16.91 -7.74 0.01
C ASN A 563 17.59 -8.02 1.37
N ILE A 564 16.82 -8.00 2.47
CA ILE A 564 17.34 -8.31 3.81
C ILE A 564 17.79 -9.77 3.90
N LEU A 565 16.99 -10.72 3.40
CA LEU A 565 17.32 -12.14 3.46
C LEU A 565 18.50 -12.51 2.53
N LYS A 566 18.70 -11.79 1.40
CA LYS A 566 19.80 -12.05 0.44
C LYS A 566 21.16 -11.78 1.07
N ASN A 567 21.20 -10.87 2.04
CA ASN A 567 22.41 -10.60 2.82
C ASN A 567 22.78 -11.76 3.76
N LYS A 568 21.90 -12.74 3.94
CA LYS A 568 22.08 -13.89 4.85
C LYS A 568 22.25 -15.22 4.11
N GLY A 569 21.73 -15.35 2.89
CA GLY A 569 21.85 -16.59 2.13
C GLY A 569 21.00 -16.64 0.86
N GLU A 570 20.89 -17.84 0.29
CA GLU A 570 20.13 -18.10 -0.93
C GLU A 570 18.63 -18.11 -0.64
N ILE A 571 17.84 -17.39 -1.46
CA ILE A 571 16.40 -17.24 -1.26
C ILE A 571 15.61 -18.01 -2.32
N GLU A 572 14.56 -18.67 -1.85
CA GLU A 572 13.45 -19.14 -2.68
C GLU A 572 12.12 -18.68 -2.10
N ILE A 573 11.15 -18.38 -2.96
CA ILE A 573 9.85 -17.87 -2.55
C ILE A 573 8.78 -18.86 -2.94
N PHE A 574 7.95 -19.22 -1.98
CA PHE A 574 6.83 -20.13 -2.19
C PHE A 574 5.52 -19.39 -2.05
N GLU A 575 4.59 -19.66 -2.97
CA GLU A 575 3.26 -19.03 -3.01
C GLU A 575 2.13 -20.05 -2.93
N ARG A 576 1.07 -19.71 -2.19
CA ARG A 576 -0.19 -20.45 -2.19
C ARG A 576 -1.39 -19.51 -2.11
N ASP A 577 -2.39 -19.77 -2.95
CA ASP A 577 -3.69 -19.09 -2.85
C ASP A 577 -4.32 -19.36 -1.48
N TYR A 578 -4.76 -18.31 -0.80
CA TYR A 578 -5.38 -18.41 0.52
C TYR A 578 -6.65 -17.58 0.60
N LYS A 579 -7.64 -18.06 1.36
CA LYS A 579 -8.86 -17.29 1.64
C LYS A 579 -8.65 -16.50 2.93
N ALA A 580 -8.55 -15.18 2.83
CA ALA A 580 -8.45 -14.30 4.00
C ALA A 580 -9.68 -14.41 4.91
N PHE A 581 -9.48 -14.11 6.19
CA PHE A 581 -10.58 -14.03 7.16
C PHE A 581 -11.44 -12.79 6.88
N THR A 582 -12.74 -12.98 6.65
CA THR A 582 -13.69 -11.89 6.38
C THR A 582 -14.76 -11.81 7.47
N ALA A 583 -14.99 -10.64 8.05
CA ALA A 583 -16.08 -10.41 9.02
C ALA A 583 -17.47 -10.27 8.36
N GLY A 584 -17.66 -10.82 7.15
CA GLY A 584 -18.95 -10.96 6.48
C GLY A 584 -19.37 -9.84 5.52
N LYS A 585 -18.48 -8.91 5.12
CA LYS A 585 -18.83 -7.80 4.19
C LYS A 585 -17.96 -7.65 2.93
N SER A 586 -16.98 -8.53 2.70
CA SER A 586 -16.11 -8.45 1.52
C SER A 586 -15.72 -9.84 1.01
N ASN A 587 -16.11 -10.17 -0.23
CA ASN A 587 -15.48 -11.25 -0.99
C ASN A 587 -14.24 -10.66 -1.65
N THR A 588 -13.06 -10.95 -1.11
CA THR A 588 -11.79 -10.58 -1.76
C THR A 588 -11.17 -11.86 -2.32
N THR A 589 -11.14 -11.98 -3.64
CA THR A 589 -10.36 -12.97 -4.40
C THR A 589 -8.95 -12.41 -4.59
N GLY A 590 -7.90 -13.24 -4.44
CA GLY A 590 -6.51 -12.84 -4.73
C GLY A 590 -5.55 -12.71 -3.52
N HIS A 591 -5.93 -13.20 -2.33
CA HIS A 591 -4.97 -13.27 -1.21
C HIS A 591 -3.99 -14.43 -1.44
N ILE A 592 -2.70 -14.11 -1.46
CA ILE A 592 -1.61 -15.06 -1.61
C ILE A 592 -0.83 -15.06 -0.30
N GLU A 593 -0.71 -16.25 0.29
CA GLU A 593 0.20 -16.48 1.40
C GLU A 593 1.55 -16.92 0.83
N ARG A 594 2.61 -16.31 1.36
CA ARG A 594 3.98 -16.44 0.89
C ARG A 594 4.87 -16.92 2.01
N ILE A 595 5.79 -17.81 1.66
CA ILE A 595 6.89 -18.22 2.52
C ILE A 595 8.18 -17.84 1.80
N PHE A 596 8.92 -16.89 2.37
CA PHE A 596 10.28 -16.60 1.95
C PHE A 596 11.20 -17.56 2.69
N TYR A 597 11.76 -18.51 1.96
CA TYR A 597 12.77 -19.43 2.48
C TYR A 597 14.16 -18.85 2.20
N CYS A 598 15.05 -18.88 3.19
CA CYS A 598 16.45 -18.54 3.04
C CYS A 598 17.32 -19.67 3.60
N GLY A 599 18.14 -20.28 2.75
CA GLY A 599 19.21 -21.20 3.15
C GLY A 599 20.45 -20.39 3.52
N VAL A 600 20.80 -20.36 4.81
CA VAL A 600 21.87 -19.50 5.33
C VAL A 600 23.23 -20.00 4.85
N THR A 601 23.92 -19.20 4.06
CA THR A 601 25.31 -19.45 3.64
C THR A 601 26.23 -18.71 4.61
N LYS A 602 27.15 -19.46 5.23
CA LYS A 602 28.04 -19.01 6.32
C LYS A 602 28.63 -17.61 6.14
#